data_AF-A0A6P5Y537-F1
#
_entry.id   AF-A0A6P5Y537-F1
#
_cell.length_a   1.000
_cell.length_b   1.000
_cell.length_c   1.000
_cell.angle_alpha   90.00
_cell.angle_beta   90.00
_cell.angle_gamma   90.00
#
_symmetry.space_group_name_H-M   'P 1'
#
loop_
_entity.id
_entity.type
_entity.pdbx_description
1 polymer ?
#
loop_
_entity_poly.entity_id
_entity_poly.type
_entity_poly.pdbx_seq_one_letter_code
_entity_poly.pdbx_strand_id
1 'polypeptide(L)'
;MLQNKLCYSGAFDPSQNGASGDVLVRLAQVQWNIYLQTCHGLDTQSLTPLISSPQSAYELFRNPKFKNSGKFLTLSDFLAMAKNARSLYGVLISIENAPYLAEQGYGVTDAVLNTLSKAGYDKQTAQTVMIQSSNSSVLMKFKSKTNYKLVYKVDEDIGGAESTTIDDIKRFASAVVISKDCVFPENTAFITGVTDVVPRLQKANLSVYVQTFSNEFVSQAWDYLSDATVEINSFYTVAGIDGVITDFPKTSNRYRRNRCLNRGDKTPGYMSPVEPGSLWKLITNDYLPPAEAPNPYLIEADVIEPPLPPVAPKTTPTSRPSGTATAPASSPNGQPQVSAFVMVPLMAALLVIYLLF
;
A
#
# COMPACT_ATOMS: atom_id res chain seq x y z
N MET A 1 7.29 10.85 -12.50
CA MET A 1 8.32 9.90 -12.03
C MET A 1 7.73 8.50 -12.19
N LEU A 2 8.26 7.68 -13.10
CA LEU A 2 7.83 6.29 -13.26
C LEU A 2 8.38 5.48 -12.08
N GLN A 3 7.52 4.98 -11.19
CA GLN A 3 7.95 4.11 -10.10
C GLN A 3 7.36 2.72 -10.31
N ASN A 4 8.18 1.79 -10.79
CA ASN A 4 7.89 0.37 -10.63
C ASN A 4 8.42 -0.05 -9.26
N LYS A 5 7.51 -0.37 -8.34
CA LYS A 5 7.85 -1.08 -7.12
C LYS A 5 7.62 -2.57 -7.35
N LEU A 6 8.70 -3.30 -7.64
CA LEU A 6 8.74 -4.75 -7.46
C LEU A 6 9.10 -4.99 -5.99
N CYS A 7 8.09 -5.10 -5.15
CA CYS A 7 8.25 -5.42 -3.74
C CYS A 7 8.03 -6.91 -3.56
N TYR A 8 8.95 -7.63 -2.93
CA TYR A 8 8.58 -8.94 -2.41
C TYR A 8 7.92 -8.67 -1.04
N SER A 9 6.59 -8.66 -0.98
CA SER A 9 5.85 -8.57 0.28
C SER A 9 5.65 -9.95 0.89
N GLY A 10 5.39 -10.03 2.19
CA GLY A 10 5.16 -11.29 2.87
C GLY A 10 3.93 -11.17 3.74
N ALA A 11 2.82 -11.77 3.31
CA ALA A 11 1.67 -11.91 4.17
C ALA A 11 1.87 -13.08 5.16
N PHE A 12 1.34 -12.99 6.36
CA PHE A 12 1.26 -14.11 7.29
C PHE A 12 -0.23 -14.51 7.40
N ASP A 13 -0.53 -15.68 7.94
CA ASP A 13 -1.90 -16.09 8.26
C ASP A 13 -1.80 -16.93 9.54
N PRO A 14 -2.19 -16.40 10.70
CA PRO A 14 -2.12 -17.11 11.98
C PRO A 14 -3.22 -18.15 12.19
N SER A 15 -4.27 -18.19 11.35
CA SER A 15 -5.53 -18.89 11.67
C SER A 15 -5.53 -20.41 11.44
N GLN A 16 -4.44 -20.98 10.91
CA GLN A 16 -4.32 -22.41 10.60
C GLN A 16 -3.38 -23.11 11.58
N ASN A 17 -3.76 -23.18 12.86
CA ASN A 17 -3.09 -24.03 13.86
C ASN A 17 -3.57 -25.48 13.72
N GLY A 18 -3.05 -26.17 12.70
CA GLY A 18 -3.14 -27.61 12.53
C GLY A 18 -1.78 -28.15 12.11
N ALA A 19 -1.24 -29.09 12.88
CA ALA A 19 0.07 -29.68 12.66
C ALA A 19 0.27 -30.15 11.20
N SER A 20 1.46 -29.85 10.66
CA SER A 20 1.94 -30.15 9.30
C SER A 20 1.52 -29.15 8.21
N GLY A 21 2.46 -28.35 7.71
CA GLY A 21 2.29 -27.68 6.42
C GLY A 21 2.97 -26.31 6.31
N ASP A 22 3.72 -26.13 5.24
CA ASP A 22 4.32 -24.87 4.81
C ASP A 22 3.31 -23.72 4.75
N VAL A 23 3.41 -22.76 5.68
CA VAL A 23 2.77 -21.44 5.54
C VAL A 23 3.87 -20.39 5.41
N LEU A 24 4.25 -20.16 4.15
CA LEU A 24 5.45 -19.43 3.77
C LEU A 24 5.11 -18.43 2.66
N VAL A 25 4.38 -17.36 2.96
CA VAL A 25 3.95 -16.43 1.90
C VAL A 25 5.08 -15.45 1.58
N ARG A 26 5.81 -15.73 0.50
CA ARG A 26 6.50 -14.71 -0.29
C ARG A 26 5.55 -14.30 -1.41
N LEU A 27 4.99 -13.11 -1.32
CA LEU A 27 4.28 -12.47 -2.43
C LEU A 27 5.28 -11.67 -3.23
N ALA A 28 5.30 -11.89 -4.55
CA ALA A 28 5.84 -10.86 -5.43
C ALA A 28 4.70 -9.85 -5.67
N GLN A 29 4.88 -8.64 -5.18
CA GLN A 29 4.02 -7.51 -5.42
C GLN A 29 4.62 -6.66 -6.54
N VAL A 30 3.80 -6.36 -7.53
CA VAL A 30 4.11 -5.29 -8.49
C VAL A 30 3.12 -4.18 -8.24
N GLN A 31 3.65 -3.07 -7.75
CA GLN A 31 2.93 -1.82 -7.70
C GLN A 31 3.36 -1.00 -8.92
N TRP A 32 2.41 -0.79 -9.83
CA TRP A 32 2.57 0.07 -10.98
C TRP A 32 2.16 1.49 -10.58
N ASN A 33 3.03 2.21 -9.87
CA ASN A 33 2.83 3.64 -9.64
C ASN A 33 3.26 4.36 -10.91
N ILE A 34 2.35 4.39 -11.87
CA ILE A 34 2.64 5.02 -13.14
C ILE A 34 1.70 6.19 -13.42
N TYR A 35 2.23 7.41 -13.27
CA TYR A 35 1.77 8.57 -14.02
C TYR A 35 2.22 8.43 -15.49
N LEU A 36 1.61 7.53 -16.29
CA LEU A 36 1.98 7.30 -17.70
C LEU A 36 1.19 8.18 -18.68
N GLN A 37 0.24 9.00 -18.22
CA GLN A 37 -0.63 9.73 -19.17
C GLN A 37 0.14 10.63 -20.13
N THR A 38 1.33 11.13 -19.76
CA THR A 38 2.10 12.02 -20.64
C THR A 38 3.03 11.29 -21.62
N CYS A 39 3.16 9.97 -21.54
CA CYS A 39 4.12 9.20 -22.36
C CYS A 39 3.45 8.52 -23.57
N HIS A 40 2.45 9.16 -24.18
CA HIS A 40 1.85 8.65 -25.41
C HIS A 40 2.91 8.59 -26.53
N GLY A 41 3.20 7.37 -27.02
CA GLY A 41 4.18 7.14 -28.09
C GLY A 41 5.63 6.93 -27.64
N LEU A 42 5.91 6.88 -26.33
CA LEU A 42 7.23 6.49 -25.84
C LEU A 42 7.31 4.97 -25.65
N ASP A 43 8.36 4.36 -26.20
CA ASP A 43 8.70 2.99 -25.87
C ASP A 43 9.17 2.94 -24.41
N THR A 44 8.32 2.47 -23.51
CA THR A 44 8.65 2.33 -22.08
C THR A 44 9.86 1.44 -21.83
N GLN A 45 10.21 0.54 -22.76
CA GLN A 45 11.43 -0.27 -22.66
C GLN A 45 12.70 0.54 -22.92
N SER A 46 12.60 1.67 -23.61
CA SER A 46 13.71 2.60 -23.88
C SER A 46 14.01 3.56 -22.72
N LEU A 47 13.13 3.62 -21.72
CA LEU A 47 13.31 4.51 -20.57
C LEU A 47 14.33 3.94 -19.58
N THR A 48 15.21 4.80 -19.09
CA THR A 48 16.15 4.47 -18.01
C THR A 48 15.38 4.40 -16.69
N PRO A 49 15.30 3.22 -16.03
CA PRO A 49 14.65 3.13 -14.73
C PRO A 49 15.43 3.90 -13.67
N LEU A 50 14.75 4.32 -12.62
CA LEU A 50 15.35 4.92 -11.43
C LEU A 50 14.74 4.25 -10.20
N ILE A 51 15.58 3.74 -9.31
CA ILE A 51 15.14 3.13 -8.07
C ILE A 51 14.44 4.16 -7.18
N SER A 52 13.25 3.81 -6.68
CA SER A 52 12.54 4.64 -5.71
C SER A 52 13.33 4.71 -4.40
N SER A 53 13.57 5.92 -3.89
CA SER A 53 14.19 6.18 -2.59
C SER A 53 13.23 7.06 -1.77
N PRO A 54 12.24 6.46 -1.08
CA PRO A 54 11.19 7.22 -0.37
C PRO A 54 11.76 8.20 0.66
N GLN A 55 12.94 7.89 1.21
CA GLN A 55 13.62 8.68 2.23
C GLN A 55 14.70 9.61 1.67
N SER A 56 14.60 10.02 0.40
CA SER A 56 15.57 10.90 -0.24
C SER A 56 15.65 12.30 0.37
N ALA A 57 14.60 12.74 1.07
CA ALA A 57 14.61 14.00 1.82
C ALA A 57 15.65 13.99 2.97
N TYR A 58 16.02 12.80 3.45
CA TYR A 58 17.06 12.57 4.44
C TYR A 58 18.40 12.15 3.81
N GLU A 59 18.55 12.35 2.49
CA GLU A 59 19.71 11.90 1.71
C GLU A 59 19.93 10.37 1.73
N LEU A 60 18.92 9.60 2.15
CA LEU A 60 18.95 8.14 2.16
C LEU A 60 18.54 7.59 0.79
N PHE A 61 19.50 7.58 -0.13
CA PHE A 61 19.34 7.02 -1.47
C PHE A 61 19.53 5.51 -1.48
N ARG A 62 18.56 4.78 -2.03
CA ARG A 62 18.68 3.33 -2.21
C ARG A 62 19.70 3.02 -3.29
N ASN A 63 20.64 2.17 -2.93
CA ASN A 63 21.63 1.57 -3.82
C ASN A 63 22.19 2.52 -4.91
N PRO A 64 22.91 3.60 -4.54
CA PRO A 64 23.33 4.63 -5.49
C PRO A 64 24.12 4.11 -6.68
N LYS A 65 24.94 3.06 -6.46
CA LYS A 65 25.74 2.39 -7.50
C LYS A 65 24.89 1.78 -8.62
N PHE A 66 23.71 1.25 -8.27
CA PHE A 66 22.81 0.57 -9.18
C PHE A 66 21.46 1.30 -9.31
N LYS A 67 21.47 2.62 -9.11
CA LYS A 67 20.24 3.43 -9.09
C LYS A 67 19.43 3.36 -10.38
N ASN A 68 20.09 3.10 -11.51
CA ASN A 68 19.48 2.95 -12.83
C ASN A 68 19.45 1.52 -13.34
N SER A 69 19.76 0.53 -12.50
CA SER A 69 19.73 -0.88 -12.90
C SER A 69 18.31 -1.42 -12.95
N GLY A 70 18.08 -2.36 -13.88
CA GLY A 70 16.79 -3.00 -14.10
C GLY A 70 16.18 -2.62 -15.44
N LYS A 71 14.93 -3.05 -15.65
CA LYS A 71 14.11 -2.69 -16.81
C LYS A 71 12.65 -2.70 -16.42
N PHE A 72 11.84 -1.90 -17.12
CA PHE A 72 10.39 -2.00 -17.02
C PHE A 72 9.96 -3.35 -17.62
N LEU A 73 9.13 -4.09 -16.89
CA LEU A 73 8.58 -5.36 -17.35
C LEU A 73 7.15 -5.14 -17.87
N THR A 74 6.64 -6.05 -18.67
CA THR A 74 5.18 -6.15 -18.85
C THR A 74 4.59 -7.02 -17.73
N LEU A 75 3.26 -6.94 -17.53
CA LEU A 75 2.58 -7.87 -16.62
C LEU A 75 2.80 -9.33 -17.06
N SER A 76 2.82 -9.61 -18.36
CA SER A 76 3.09 -10.95 -18.89
C SER A 76 4.49 -11.45 -18.50
N ASP A 77 5.52 -10.61 -18.64
CA ASP A 77 6.90 -10.97 -18.27
C ASP A 77 7.00 -11.25 -16.77
N PHE A 78 6.38 -10.40 -15.95
CA PHE A 78 6.33 -10.58 -14.50
C PHE A 78 5.67 -11.91 -14.13
N LEU A 79 4.50 -12.20 -14.71
CA LEU A 79 3.76 -13.44 -14.44
C LEU A 79 4.54 -14.68 -14.88
N ALA A 80 5.26 -14.61 -15.99
CA ALA A 80 6.14 -15.69 -16.44
C ALA A 80 7.32 -15.91 -15.47
N MET A 81 7.93 -14.83 -14.98
CA MET A 81 8.98 -14.91 -13.95
C MET A 81 8.45 -15.52 -12.65
N ALA A 82 7.29 -15.07 -12.18
CA ALA A 82 6.69 -15.56 -10.94
C ALA A 82 6.33 -17.05 -11.00
N LYS A 83 5.80 -17.52 -12.15
CA LYS A 83 5.43 -18.92 -12.38
C LYS A 83 6.62 -19.87 -12.27
N ASN A 84 7.81 -19.40 -12.66
CA ASN A 84 9.04 -20.19 -12.58
C ASN A 84 9.71 -20.14 -11.19
N ALA A 85 9.29 -19.22 -10.33
CA ALA A 85 9.88 -19.03 -9.01
C ALA A 85 9.25 -19.98 -7.98
N ARG A 86 9.86 -21.14 -7.77
CA ARG A 86 9.41 -22.17 -6.80
C ARG A 86 9.34 -21.73 -5.33
N SER A 87 9.98 -20.60 -4.99
CA SER A 87 9.98 -20.06 -3.62
C SER A 87 8.86 -19.05 -3.35
N LEU A 88 8.08 -18.71 -4.38
CA LEU A 88 6.94 -17.80 -4.26
C LEU A 88 5.68 -18.57 -3.90
N TYR A 89 4.96 -18.07 -2.92
CA TYR A 89 3.63 -18.55 -2.57
C TYR A 89 2.56 -17.94 -3.47
N GLY A 90 2.78 -16.72 -3.95
CA GLY A 90 1.79 -16.02 -4.75
C GLY A 90 2.27 -14.73 -5.36
N VAL A 91 1.36 -14.10 -6.11
CA VAL A 91 1.53 -12.79 -6.72
C VAL A 91 0.44 -11.86 -6.22
N LEU A 92 0.80 -10.60 -5.95
CA LEU A 92 -0.11 -9.53 -5.60
C LEU A 92 -0.05 -8.47 -6.71
N ILE A 93 -1.18 -8.24 -7.36
CA ILE A 93 -1.30 -7.31 -8.49
C ILE A 93 -2.16 -6.14 -8.05
N SER A 94 -1.57 -4.95 -7.96
CA SER A 94 -2.29 -3.69 -7.69
C SER A 94 -2.83 -3.12 -9.01
N ILE A 95 -4.14 -2.87 -9.06
CA ILE A 95 -4.80 -2.13 -10.14
C ILE A 95 -5.17 -0.75 -9.59
N GLU A 96 -4.52 0.27 -10.12
CA GLU A 96 -4.62 1.64 -9.63
C GLU A 96 -5.21 2.56 -10.70
N ASN A 97 -5.97 3.57 -10.27
CA ASN A 97 -6.53 4.62 -11.12
C ASN A 97 -7.40 4.11 -12.29
N ALA A 98 -8.06 2.96 -12.13
CA ALA A 98 -8.80 2.32 -13.22
C ALA A 98 -9.96 3.19 -13.78
N PRO A 99 -10.78 3.89 -12.97
CA PRO A 99 -11.82 4.77 -13.49
C PRO A 99 -11.25 5.85 -14.42
N TYR A 100 -10.23 6.55 -13.93
CA TYR A 100 -9.55 7.59 -14.69
C TYR A 100 -8.88 7.05 -15.97
N LEU A 101 -8.23 5.89 -15.90
CA LEU A 101 -7.59 5.28 -17.07
C LEU A 101 -8.62 4.86 -18.13
N ALA A 102 -9.81 4.41 -17.74
CA ALA A 102 -10.89 4.10 -18.67
C ALA A 102 -11.39 5.34 -19.41
N GLU A 103 -11.52 6.48 -18.72
CA GLU A 103 -11.83 7.78 -19.36
C GLU A 103 -10.75 8.22 -20.35
N GLN A 104 -9.49 7.85 -20.10
CA GLN A 104 -8.38 8.08 -21.04
C GLN A 104 -8.29 7.03 -22.16
N GLY A 105 -9.26 6.12 -22.26
CA GLY A 105 -9.30 5.08 -23.30
C GLY A 105 -8.46 3.84 -23.01
N TYR A 106 -8.10 3.61 -21.75
CA TYR A 106 -7.34 2.44 -21.29
C TYR A 106 -8.16 1.55 -20.35
N GLY A 107 -8.65 0.43 -20.87
CA GLY A 107 -9.33 -0.61 -20.08
C GLY A 107 -8.38 -1.49 -19.27
N VAL A 108 -7.73 -0.93 -18.24
CA VAL A 108 -6.69 -1.64 -17.46
C VAL A 108 -7.23 -2.88 -16.76
N THR A 109 -8.44 -2.79 -16.18
CA THR A 109 -9.06 -3.93 -15.49
C THR A 109 -9.22 -5.14 -16.40
N ASP A 110 -9.75 -4.94 -17.62
CA ASP A 110 -9.97 -6.01 -18.58
C ASP A 110 -8.63 -6.50 -19.17
N ALA A 111 -7.64 -5.60 -19.33
CA ALA A 111 -6.29 -5.96 -19.75
C ALA A 111 -5.58 -6.88 -18.73
N VAL A 112 -5.70 -6.59 -17.43
CA VAL A 112 -5.16 -7.43 -16.36
C VAL A 112 -5.86 -8.79 -16.35
N LEU A 113 -7.19 -8.82 -16.41
CA LEU A 113 -7.97 -10.05 -16.45
C LEU A 113 -7.57 -10.95 -17.64
N ASN A 114 -7.46 -10.36 -18.83
CA ASN A 114 -7.05 -11.06 -20.04
C ASN A 114 -5.60 -11.58 -19.94
N THR A 115 -4.70 -10.80 -19.35
CA THR A 115 -3.28 -11.18 -19.21
C THR A 115 -3.13 -12.33 -18.22
N LEU A 116 -3.84 -12.29 -17.09
CA LEU A 116 -3.90 -13.40 -16.12
C LEU A 116 -4.40 -14.69 -16.76
N SER A 117 -5.49 -14.62 -17.52
CA SER A 117 -6.04 -15.77 -18.23
C SER A 117 -5.06 -16.34 -19.25
N LYS A 118 -4.45 -15.49 -20.08
CA LYS A 118 -3.42 -15.91 -21.06
C LYS A 118 -2.20 -16.56 -20.40
N ALA A 119 -1.79 -16.08 -19.23
CA ALA A 119 -0.69 -16.66 -18.45
C ALA A 119 -1.08 -17.96 -17.70
N GLY A 120 -2.38 -18.32 -17.73
CA GLY A 120 -2.94 -19.52 -17.10
C GLY A 120 -3.13 -19.40 -15.59
N TYR A 121 -3.21 -18.18 -15.06
CA TYR A 121 -3.50 -17.91 -13.64
C TYR A 121 -4.99 -17.97 -13.31
N ASP A 122 -5.86 -18.03 -14.32
CA ASP A 122 -7.30 -18.26 -14.18
C ASP A 122 -7.67 -19.72 -13.87
N LYS A 123 -6.72 -20.64 -14.08
CA LYS A 123 -6.81 -22.05 -13.70
C LYS A 123 -6.25 -22.23 -12.30
N GLN A 124 -6.56 -23.35 -11.65
CA GLN A 124 -5.98 -23.65 -10.36
C GLN A 124 -4.46 -23.79 -10.51
N THR A 125 -3.73 -22.82 -9.97
CA THR A 125 -2.27 -22.84 -9.88
C THR A 125 -1.86 -23.14 -8.46
N ALA A 126 -0.63 -23.64 -8.28
CA ALA A 126 -0.05 -23.79 -6.94
C ALA A 126 0.20 -22.45 -6.23
N GLN A 127 0.14 -21.32 -6.96
CA GLN A 127 0.38 -19.98 -6.45
C GLN A 127 -0.93 -19.23 -6.20
N THR A 128 -1.01 -18.55 -5.06
CA THR A 128 -2.13 -17.64 -4.78
C THR A 128 -2.02 -16.39 -5.64
N VAL A 129 -3.13 -15.95 -6.23
CA VAL A 129 -3.21 -14.66 -6.91
C VAL A 129 -4.06 -13.73 -6.09
N MET A 130 -3.48 -12.60 -5.70
CA MET A 130 -4.19 -11.54 -5.00
C MET A 130 -4.37 -10.36 -5.95
N ILE A 131 -5.61 -9.87 -6.07
CA ILE A 131 -5.94 -8.67 -6.83
C ILE A 131 -6.26 -7.56 -5.84
N GLN A 132 -5.48 -6.49 -5.89
CA GLN A 132 -5.62 -5.34 -5.01
C GLN A 132 -6.11 -4.12 -5.79
N SER A 133 -7.03 -3.37 -5.21
CA SER A 133 -7.42 -2.05 -5.71
C SER A 133 -8.05 -1.24 -4.57
N SER A 134 -7.93 0.08 -4.63
CA SER A 134 -8.74 0.98 -3.81
C SER A 134 -10.12 1.26 -4.42
N ASN A 135 -10.37 0.80 -5.65
CA ASN A 135 -11.68 0.92 -6.28
C ASN A 135 -12.52 -0.35 -6.12
N SER A 136 -13.61 -0.28 -5.35
CA SER A 136 -14.53 -1.41 -5.13
C SER A 136 -15.15 -1.91 -6.44
N SER A 137 -15.42 -1.00 -7.37
CA SER A 137 -15.90 -1.28 -8.72
C SER A 137 -14.94 -2.15 -9.55
N VAL A 138 -13.63 -2.03 -9.33
CA VAL A 138 -12.60 -2.90 -9.94
C VAL A 138 -12.67 -4.30 -9.35
N LEU A 139 -12.68 -4.42 -8.03
CA LEU A 139 -12.73 -5.73 -7.36
C LEU A 139 -14.01 -6.49 -7.69
N MET A 140 -15.13 -5.79 -7.82
CA MET A 140 -16.40 -6.37 -8.25
C MET A 140 -16.33 -7.02 -9.64
N LYS A 141 -15.54 -6.51 -10.60
CA LYS A 141 -15.30 -7.19 -11.88
C LYS A 141 -14.60 -8.55 -11.72
N PHE A 142 -13.78 -8.71 -10.70
CA PHE A 142 -13.09 -9.97 -10.41
C PHE A 142 -13.91 -10.91 -9.50
N LYS A 143 -15.03 -10.47 -8.91
CA LYS A 143 -15.82 -11.27 -7.97
C LYS A 143 -16.30 -12.62 -8.53
N SER A 144 -16.55 -12.71 -9.84
CA SER A 144 -16.93 -13.97 -10.49
C SER A 144 -15.78 -14.98 -10.62
N LYS A 145 -14.54 -14.57 -10.33
CA LYS A 145 -13.32 -15.37 -10.45
C LYS A 145 -12.89 -15.89 -9.09
N THR A 146 -13.38 -17.07 -8.72
CA THR A 146 -13.18 -17.67 -7.39
C THR A 146 -11.74 -18.08 -7.08
N ASN A 147 -10.88 -18.14 -8.09
CA ASN A 147 -9.46 -18.47 -7.97
C ASN A 147 -8.57 -17.27 -7.56
N TYR A 148 -9.15 -16.07 -7.41
CA TYR A 148 -8.42 -14.88 -6.98
C TYR A 148 -8.85 -14.45 -5.57
N LYS A 149 -7.87 -14.11 -4.72
CA LYS A 149 -8.14 -13.42 -3.44
C LYS A 149 -8.25 -11.92 -3.71
N LEU A 150 -9.41 -11.34 -3.42
CA LEU A 150 -9.65 -9.91 -3.63
C LEU A 150 -9.27 -9.12 -2.38
N VAL A 151 -8.50 -8.05 -2.57
CA VAL A 151 -7.87 -7.25 -1.51
C VAL A 151 -8.27 -5.78 -1.70
N TYR A 152 -9.01 -5.23 -0.75
CA TYR A 152 -9.36 -3.81 -0.77
C TYR A 152 -8.24 -2.98 -0.16
N LYS A 153 -7.76 -1.96 -0.86
CA LYS A 153 -6.75 -1.04 -0.33
C LYS A 153 -7.46 0.23 0.17
N VAL A 154 -7.32 0.54 1.45
CA VAL A 154 -7.75 1.84 1.98
C VAL A 154 -6.62 2.83 1.68
N ASP A 155 -6.96 3.92 1.01
CA ASP A 155 -5.97 4.94 0.62
C ASP A 155 -5.68 5.94 1.75
N GLU A 156 -6.62 6.11 2.68
CA GLU A 156 -6.57 7.08 3.78
C GLU A 156 -6.26 6.41 5.13
N ASP A 157 -5.72 7.22 6.05
CA ASP A 157 -5.47 6.77 7.41
C ASP A 157 -6.78 6.77 8.20
N ILE A 158 -7.19 5.59 8.68
CA ILE A 158 -8.47 5.40 9.37
C ILE A 158 -8.26 4.91 10.80
N GLY A 159 -9.10 5.40 11.72
CA GLY A 159 -9.14 4.97 13.11
C GLY A 159 -10.01 3.72 13.34
N GLY A 160 -10.79 3.34 12.33
CA GLY A 160 -11.76 2.25 12.40
C GLY A 160 -12.66 2.23 11.16
N ALA A 161 -13.68 1.37 11.17
CA ALA A 161 -14.69 1.30 10.11
C ALA A 161 -16.07 1.01 10.72
N GLU A 162 -17.12 1.60 10.15
CA GLU A 162 -18.49 1.30 10.56
C GLU A 162 -18.87 -0.14 10.18
N SER A 163 -19.77 -0.74 10.96
CA SER A 163 -20.15 -2.16 10.75
C SER A 163 -20.82 -2.38 9.39
N THR A 164 -21.65 -1.43 8.95
CA THR A 164 -22.29 -1.42 7.62
C THR A 164 -21.24 -1.37 6.52
N THR A 165 -20.25 -0.49 6.65
CA THR A 165 -19.14 -0.37 5.70
C THR A 165 -18.29 -1.64 5.62
N ILE A 166 -18.01 -2.28 6.76
CA ILE A 166 -17.32 -3.58 6.78
C ILE A 166 -18.13 -4.65 6.04
N ASP A 167 -19.45 -4.67 6.22
CA ASP A 167 -20.32 -5.59 5.49
C ASP A 167 -20.35 -5.32 3.99
N ASP A 168 -20.22 -4.06 3.55
CA ASP A 168 -20.06 -3.73 2.14
C ASP A 168 -18.70 -4.19 1.59
N ILE A 169 -17.60 -3.99 2.33
CA ILE A 169 -16.26 -4.49 1.93
C ILE A 169 -16.29 -6.00 1.69
N LYS A 170 -16.93 -6.76 2.57
CA LYS A 170 -17.05 -8.22 2.45
C LYS A 170 -17.77 -8.67 1.19
N ARG A 171 -18.57 -7.81 0.56
CA ARG A 171 -19.24 -8.15 -0.69
C ARG A 171 -18.25 -8.29 -1.84
N PHE A 172 -17.07 -7.69 -1.78
CA PHE A 172 -16.13 -7.67 -2.90
C PHE A 172 -14.68 -7.99 -2.53
N ALA A 173 -14.34 -8.04 -1.24
CA ALA A 173 -13.00 -8.35 -0.76
C ALA A 173 -13.00 -9.37 0.38
N SER A 174 -11.87 -10.04 0.54
CA SER A 174 -11.58 -11.01 1.60
C SER A 174 -10.39 -10.59 2.47
N ALA A 175 -9.74 -9.49 2.10
CA ALA A 175 -8.65 -8.88 2.83
C ALA A 175 -8.65 -7.38 2.59
N VAL A 176 -8.04 -6.65 3.52
CA VAL A 176 -7.85 -5.21 3.47
C VAL A 176 -6.37 -4.88 3.62
N VAL A 177 -5.90 -3.89 2.87
CA VAL A 177 -4.57 -3.29 3.01
C VAL A 177 -4.75 -1.89 3.59
N ILE A 178 -4.08 -1.61 4.70
CA ILE A 178 -4.09 -0.31 5.40
C ILE A 178 -2.67 0.20 5.63
N SER A 179 -2.52 1.49 5.94
CA SER A 179 -1.24 2.07 6.31
C SER A 179 -0.81 1.66 7.73
N LYS A 180 0.43 1.99 8.09
CA LYS A 180 0.92 1.87 9.48
C LYS A 180 0.15 2.75 10.45
N ASP A 181 -0.20 3.97 10.01
CA ASP A 181 -0.82 5.01 10.83
C ASP A 181 -2.29 4.69 11.12
N CYS A 182 -2.94 3.85 10.29
CA CYS A 182 -4.23 3.27 10.62
C CYS A 182 -4.19 2.42 11.91
N VAL A 183 -3.05 1.81 12.24
CA VAL A 183 -2.91 0.86 13.37
C VAL A 183 -2.32 1.55 14.58
N PHE A 184 -1.19 2.23 14.40
CA PHE A 184 -0.51 3.01 15.43
C PHE A 184 -0.37 4.44 14.91
N PRO A 185 -1.33 5.33 15.22
CA PRO A 185 -1.29 6.71 14.76
C PRO A 185 -0.06 7.42 15.32
N GLU A 186 0.64 8.15 14.47
CA GLU A 186 1.86 8.88 14.83
C GLU A 186 1.56 10.38 14.89
N ASN A 187 2.13 11.10 15.87
CA ASN A 187 2.22 12.56 15.86
C ASN A 187 3.68 12.95 16.01
N THR A 188 4.22 13.68 15.02
CA THR A 188 5.65 14.01 14.97
C THR A 188 6.53 12.76 15.13
N ALA A 189 6.11 11.65 14.49
CA ALA A 189 6.72 10.32 14.53
C ALA A 189 6.73 9.61 15.90
N PHE A 190 6.00 10.10 16.90
CA PHE A 190 5.72 9.36 18.14
C PHE A 190 4.40 8.63 18.01
N ILE A 191 4.37 7.36 18.41
CA ILE A 191 3.12 6.62 18.51
C ILE A 191 2.25 7.27 19.58
N THR A 192 1.01 7.58 19.26
CA THR A 192 0.06 8.21 20.21
C THR A 192 -0.85 7.19 20.88
N GLY A 193 -0.99 6.01 20.28
CA GLY A 193 -1.82 4.92 20.80
C GLY A 193 -1.95 3.77 19.79
N VAL A 194 -2.99 2.98 19.97
CA VAL A 194 -3.37 1.88 19.07
C VAL A 194 -4.85 1.99 18.74
N THR A 195 -5.19 1.81 17.46
CA THR A 195 -6.60 1.81 17.02
C THR A 195 -7.20 0.41 17.14
N ASP A 196 -8.52 0.32 16.96
CA ASP A 196 -9.23 -0.96 16.92
C ASP A 196 -9.59 -1.41 15.49
N VAL A 197 -8.99 -0.80 14.47
CA VAL A 197 -9.26 -1.11 13.05
C VAL A 197 -8.98 -2.58 12.72
N VAL A 198 -7.85 -3.11 13.21
CA VAL A 198 -7.43 -4.49 12.93
C VAL A 198 -8.41 -5.51 13.53
N PRO A 199 -8.69 -5.51 14.86
CA PRO A 199 -9.63 -6.47 15.43
C PRO A 199 -11.06 -6.31 14.89
N ARG A 200 -11.50 -5.09 14.50
CA ARG A 200 -12.81 -4.89 13.86
C ARG A 200 -12.91 -5.59 12.51
N LEU A 201 -11.91 -5.41 11.64
CA LEU A 201 -11.86 -6.06 10.32
C LEU A 201 -11.75 -7.58 10.45
N GLN A 202 -10.89 -8.07 11.35
CA GLN A 202 -10.70 -9.50 11.57
C GLN A 202 -11.92 -10.20 12.16
N LYS A 203 -12.66 -9.55 13.07
CA LYS A 203 -13.95 -10.06 13.59
C LYS A 203 -14.97 -10.31 12.47
N ALA A 204 -14.82 -9.61 11.35
CA ALA A 204 -15.64 -9.74 10.17
C ALA A 204 -15.06 -10.69 9.10
N ASN A 205 -14.02 -11.46 9.45
CA ASN A 205 -13.28 -12.39 8.59
C ASN A 205 -12.55 -11.74 7.41
N LEU A 206 -12.13 -10.48 7.53
CA LEU A 206 -11.24 -9.83 6.58
C LEU A 206 -9.80 -9.94 7.08
N SER A 207 -8.90 -10.53 6.28
CA SER A 207 -7.46 -10.50 6.60
C SER A 207 -6.93 -9.08 6.51
N VAL A 208 -6.08 -8.64 7.43
CA VAL A 208 -5.53 -7.28 7.46
C VAL A 208 -4.04 -7.31 7.13
N TYR A 209 -3.67 -6.69 6.02
CA TYR A 209 -2.28 -6.47 5.63
C TYR A 209 -1.90 -5.00 5.86
N VAL A 210 -0.70 -4.75 6.36
CA VAL A 210 -0.23 -3.39 6.64
C VAL A 210 0.93 -3.02 5.73
N GLN A 211 0.92 -1.79 5.21
CA GLN A 211 1.92 -1.26 4.29
C GLN A 211 2.46 0.12 4.73
N THR A 212 3.67 0.56 4.35
CA THR A 212 4.77 -0.22 3.77
C THR A 212 5.93 -0.24 4.77
N PHE A 213 6.32 -1.42 5.24
CA PHE A 213 7.46 -1.58 6.15
C PHE A 213 8.78 -1.38 5.41
N SER A 214 9.66 -0.61 6.03
CA SER A 214 10.94 -0.16 5.48
C SER A 214 12.05 -0.35 6.52
N ASN A 215 13.30 -0.51 6.08
CA ASN A 215 14.43 -0.66 7.01
C ASN A 215 15.16 0.67 7.25
N GLU A 216 14.92 1.68 6.42
CA GLU A 216 15.51 3.01 6.59
C GLU A 216 15.10 3.56 7.96
N PHE A 217 16.08 4.01 8.75
CA PHE A 217 15.89 4.33 10.17
C PHE A 217 14.93 5.49 10.46
N VAL A 218 14.62 6.30 9.44
CA VAL A 218 13.65 7.42 9.50
C VAL A 218 12.22 7.00 9.16
N SER A 219 12.01 5.74 8.76
CA SER A 219 10.69 5.25 8.31
C SER A 219 9.81 4.69 9.41
N GLN A 220 10.39 4.45 10.59
CA GLN A 220 9.71 3.92 11.77
C GLN A 220 9.45 5.05 12.76
N ALA A 221 8.37 4.93 13.54
CA ALA A 221 8.15 5.77 14.71
C ALA A 221 9.35 5.72 15.68
N TRP A 222 9.54 6.81 16.44
CA TRP A 222 10.58 6.93 17.46
C TRP A 222 10.53 5.81 18.50
N ASP A 223 9.33 5.32 18.82
CA ASP A 223 9.06 4.22 19.73
C ASP A 223 9.83 2.94 19.39
N TYR A 224 10.17 2.74 18.11
CA TYR A 224 10.90 1.56 17.66
C TYR A 224 12.42 1.72 17.64
N LEU A 225 12.94 2.91 18.01
CA LEU A 225 14.38 3.20 18.03
C LEU A 225 15.08 2.80 16.71
N SER A 226 14.39 3.04 15.59
CA SER A 226 14.83 2.69 14.23
C SER A 226 15.07 1.18 13.97
N ASP A 227 14.54 0.28 14.81
CA ASP A 227 14.62 -1.17 14.58
C ASP A 227 13.36 -1.70 13.87
N ALA A 228 13.51 -1.99 12.58
CA ALA A 228 12.45 -2.56 11.74
C ALA A 228 11.94 -3.94 12.23
N THR A 229 12.74 -4.70 12.98
CA THR A 229 12.30 -5.97 13.58
C THR A 229 11.35 -5.71 14.75
N VAL A 230 11.64 -4.70 15.57
CA VAL A 230 10.81 -4.29 16.71
C VAL A 230 9.48 -3.69 16.21
N GLU A 231 9.53 -2.90 15.14
CA GLU A 231 8.33 -2.40 14.45
C GLU A 231 7.45 -3.58 14.00
N ILE A 232 7.98 -4.51 13.19
CA ILE A 232 7.24 -5.69 12.74
C ILE A 232 6.70 -6.50 13.93
N ASN A 233 7.47 -6.64 15.01
CA ASN A 233 7.04 -7.36 16.21
C ASN A 233 5.83 -6.70 16.87
N SER A 234 5.79 -5.38 16.93
CA SER A 234 4.71 -4.63 17.58
C SER A 234 3.42 -4.72 16.76
N PHE A 235 3.50 -4.56 15.44
CA PHE A 235 2.35 -4.80 14.56
C PHE A 235 1.83 -6.23 14.62
N TYR A 236 2.72 -7.23 14.69
CA TYR A 236 2.32 -8.63 14.77
C TYR A 236 1.72 -9.01 16.13
N THR A 237 2.40 -8.68 17.23
CA THR A 237 2.03 -9.17 18.58
C THR A 237 1.01 -8.30 19.29
N VAL A 238 1.00 -6.98 19.05
CA VAL A 238 0.06 -6.04 19.70
C VAL A 238 -1.18 -5.86 18.84
N ALA A 239 -1.02 -5.52 17.57
CA ALA A 239 -2.15 -5.27 16.69
C ALA A 239 -2.74 -6.55 16.06
N GLY A 240 -1.97 -7.65 16.03
CA GLY A 240 -2.46 -8.94 15.52
C GLY A 240 -2.63 -8.98 14.00
N ILE A 241 -1.87 -8.18 13.24
CA ILE A 241 -2.02 -8.10 11.78
C ILE A 241 -1.79 -9.46 11.11
N ASP A 242 -2.48 -9.68 10.00
CA ASP A 242 -2.29 -10.90 9.22
C ASP A 242 -1.01 -10.80 8.39
N GLY A 243 -0.60 -9.66 7.85
CA GLY A 243 0.59 -9.64 7.00
C GLY A 243 1.24 -8.29 6.74
N VAL A 244 2.47 -8.33 6.24
CA VAL A 244 3.28 -7.14 5.98
C VAL A 244 3.56 -6.95 4.50
N ILE A 245 3.30 -5.75 4.00
CA ILE A 245 3.81 -5.28 2.72
C ILE A 245 5.09 -4.50 2.99
N THR A 246 6.19 -4.93 2.37
CA THR A 246 7.52 -4.39 2.66
C THR A 246 8.39 -4.26 1.41
N ASP A 247 9.28 -3.29 1.42
CA ASP A 247 10.37 -3.18 0.46
C ASP A 247 11.60 -4.05 0.87
N PHE A 248 11.58 -4.63 2.08
CA PHE A 248 12.68 -5.37 2.70
C PHE A 248 12.27 -6.81 3.06
N PRO A 249 11.95 -7.67 2.06
CA PRO A 249 11.50 -9.05 2.27
C PRO A 249 12.41 -9.89 3.17
N LYS A 250 13.72 -9.62 3.17
CA LYS A 250 14.68 -10.35 4.01
C LYS A 250 14.46 -10.07 5.49
N THR A 251 14.09 -8.86 5.87
CA THR A 251 13.78 -8.48 7.25
C THR A 251 12.55 -9.23 7.74
N SER A 252 11.41 -9.11 7.03
CA SER A 252 10.18 -9.81 7.42
C SER A 252 10.35 -11.33 7.40
N ASN A 253 11.08 -11.88 6.42
CA ASN A 253 11.35 -13.31 6.37
C ASN A 253 12.27 -13.77 7.52
N ARG A 254 13.21 -12.94 7.99
CA ARG A 254 14.02 -13.23 9.17
C ARG A 254 13.15 -13.23 10.42
N TYR A 255 12.32 -12.19 10.60
CA TYR A 255 11.38 -12.10 11.71
C TYR A 255 10.47 -13.34 11.77
N ARG A 256 9.79 -13.67 10.66
CA ARG A 256 8.92 -14.85 10.56
C ARG A 256 9.60 -16.18 10.89
N ARG A 257 10.89 -16.32 10.59
CA ARG A 257 11.66 -17.54 10.89
C ARG A 257 12.27 -17.55 12.28
N ASN A 258 12.04 -16.51 13.08
CA ASN A 258 12.53 -16.41 14.44
C ASN A 258 11.88 -17.48 15.32
N ARG A 259 12.72 -18.35 15.90
CA ARG A 259 12.30 -19.47 16.76
C ARG A 259 11.76 -19.04 18.12
N CYS A 260 11.84 -17.75 18.44
CA CYS A 260 11.27 -17.17 19.64
C CYS A 260 9.80 -16.76 19.46
N LEU A 261 9.30 -16.70 18.22
CA LEU A 261 7.88 -16.49 17.96
C LEU A 261 7.06 -17.67 18.50
N ASN A 262 5.86 -17.38 19.00
CA ASN A 262 4.87 -18.36 19.47
C ASN A 262 5.34 -19.25 20.63
N ARG A 263 6.24 -18.74 21.49
CA ARG A 263 6.67 -19.45 22.70
C ARG A 263 5.74 -19.27 23.90
N GLY A 264 4.65 -18.51 23.76
CA GLY A 264 3.75 -18.18 24.86
C GLY A 264 4.52 -17.59 26.03
N ASP A 265 4.34 -18.15 27.22
CA ASP A 265 5.04 -17.73 28.45
C ASP A 265 6.56 -17.92 28.41
N LYS A 266 7.09 -18.70 27.46
CA LYS A 266 8.55 -18.89 27.26
C LYS A 266 9.15 -17.89 26.27
N THR A 267 8.38 -16.87 25.87
CA THR A 267 8.88 -15.80 24.99
C THR A 267 9.91 -14.98 25.75
N PRO A 268 11.15 -14.83 25.23
CA PRO A 268 12.18 -14.04 25.91
C PRO A 268 11.78 -12.57 26.07
N GLY A 269 12.17 -11.92 27.17
CA GLY A 269 11.78 -10.53 27.45
C GLY A 269 12.25 -9.51 26.40
N TYR A 270 13.31 -9.79 25.64
CA TYR A 270 13.74 -8.93 24.53
C TYR A 270 12.81 -8.99 23.30
N MET A 271 11.85 -9.94 23.28
CA MET A 271 10.79 -10.03 22.28
C MET A 271 9.50 -9.34 22.76
N SER A 272 9.48 -8.77 23.96
CA SER A 272 8.34 -7.97 24.42
C SER A 272 8.09 -6.83 23.44
N PRO A 273 6.85 -6.62 23.00
CA PRO A 273 6.53 -5.50 22.13
C PRO A 273 6.73 -4.17 22.85
N VAL A 274 6.92 -3.12 22.06
CA VAL A 274 6.91 -1.75 22.59
C VAL A 274 5.48 -1.41 22.99
N GLU A 275 5.29 -0.88 24.20
CA GLU A 275 3.99 -0.39 24.62
C GLU A 275 3.62 0.84 23.77
N PRO A 276 2.49 0.82 23.03
CA PRO A 276 2.08 1.95 22.21
C PRO A 276 1.94 3.23 23.03
N GLY A 277 2.60 4.30 22.58
CA GLY A 277 2.60 5.60 23.26
C GLY A 277 3.44 5.67 24.53
N SER A 278 4.31 4.70 24.78
CA SER A 278 5.24 4.76 25.91
C SER A 278 6.19 5.96 25.84
N LEU A 279 6.73 6.28 24.65
CA LEU A 279 7.58 7.47 24.50
C LEU A 279 6.76 8.76 24.53
N TRP A 280 5.55 8.76 23.97
CA TRP A 280 4.65 9.92 24.00
C TRP A 280 4.37 10.41 25.43
N LYS A 281 4.17 9.47 26.36
CA LYS A 281 3.94 9.76 27.80
C LYS A 281 5.14 10.44 28.49
N LEU A 282 6.33 10.39 27.90
CA LEU A 282 7.54 11.02 28.45
C LEU A 282 7.73 12.47 27.99
N ILE A 283 6.98 12.93 26.98
CA ILE A 283 7.05 14.29 26.47
C ILE A 283 6.42 15.23 27.51
N THR A 284 7.17 16.26 27.93
CA THR A 284 6.63 17.28 28.84
C THR A 284 5.70 18.23 28.08
N ASN A 285 4.77 18.88 28.81
CA ASN A 285 3.77 19.77 28.20
C ASN A 285 4.37 20.87 27.30
N ASP A 286 5.55 21.38 27.64
CA ASP A 286 6.23 22.43 26.87
C ASP A 286 6.75 21.94 25.50
N TYR A 287 6.90 20.63 25.31
CA TYR A 287 7.39 20.00 24.08
C TYR A 287 6.32 19.14 23.39
N LEU A 288 5.08 19.11 23.90
CA LEU A 288 4.01 18.40 23.22
C LEU A 288 3.76 19.07 21.85
N PRO A 289 3.77 18.29 20.75
CA PRO A 289 3.40 18.84 19.47
C PRO A 289 1.90 19.18 19.47
N PRO A 290 1.43 20.01 18.51
CA PRO A 290 0.02 20.32 18.37
C PRO A 290 -0.82 19.03 18.34
N ALA A 291 -1.93 19.05 19.07
CA ALA A 291 -2.87 17.93 19.05
C ALA A 291 -3.43 17.73 17.64
N GLU A 292 -3.42 16.49 17.17
CA GLU A 292 -4.01 16.10 15.90
C GLU A 292 -5.41 15.53 16.11
N ALA A 293 -6.27 15.69 15.11
CA ALA A 293 -7.58 15.07 15.13
C ALA A 293 -7.42 13.54 15.02
N PRO A 294 -8.25 12.73 15.70
CA PRO A 294 -8.26 11.29 15.49
C PRO A 294 -8.51 10.94 14.03
N ASN A 295 -7.88 9.87 13.55
CA ASN A 295 -8.12 9.36 12.21
C ASN A 295 -9.62 9.05 12.01
N PRO A 296 -10.20 9.46 10.87
CA PRO A 296 -11.62 9.25 10.59
C PRO A 296 -11.98 7.77 10.57
N TYR A 297 -13.26 7.48 10.74
CA TYR A 297 -13.80 6.14 10.51
C TYR A 297 -14.16 6.01 9.03
N LEU A 298 -13.88 4.84 8.47
CA LEU A 298 -14.34 4.48 7.14
C LEU A 298 -15.87 4.30 7.16
N ILE A 299 -16.56 5.04 6.29
CA ILE A 299 -18.02 5.06 6.14
C ILE A 299 -18.45 4.51 4.78
N GLU A 300 -19.75 4.27 4.61
CA GLU A 300 -20.33 3.68 3.38
C GLU A 300 -19.95 4.47 2.12
N ALA A 301 -19.95 5.81 2.21
CA ALA A 301 -19.62 6.70 1.10
C ALA A 301 -18.17 6.57 0.60
N ASP A 302 -17.26 6.08 1.45
CA ASP A 302 -15.84 5.90 1.10
C ASP A 302 -15.58 4.62 0.32
N VAL A 303 -16.53 3.67 0.37
CA VAL A 303 -16.37 2.32 -0.16
C VAL A 303 -17.28 2.06 -1.36
N ILE A 304 -18.51 2.59 -1.33
CA ILE A 304 -19.47 2.41 -2.42
C ILE A 304 -19.16 3.39 -3.54
N GLU A 305 -18.70 2.83 -4.65
CA GLU A 305 -18.36 3.59 -5.85
C GLU A 305 -19.38 3.36 -6.97
N PRO A 306 -19.52 4.33 -7.89
CA PRO A 306 -20.24 4.10 -9.13
C PRO A 306 -19.58 2.97 -9.96
N PRO A 307 -20.32 2.33 -10.88
CA PRO A 307 -19.74 1.37 -11.82
C PRO A 307 -18.58 1.99 -12.60
N LEU A 308 -17.59 1.15 -12.95
CA LEU A 308 -16.47 1.59 -13.77
C LEU A 308 -16.97 2.26 -15.07
N PRO A 309 -16.44 3.43 -15.43
CA PRO A 309 -16.85 4.10 -16.66
C PRO A 309 -16.49 3.23 -17.88
N PRO A 310 -17.27 3.30 -18.97
CA PRO A 310 -16.88 2.68 -20.23
C PRO A 310 -15.53 3.20 -20.70
N VAL A 311 -14.75 2.32 -21.36
CA VAL A 311 -13.47 2.73 -21.94
C VAL A 311 -13.74 3.70 -23.08
N ALA A 312 -13.24 4.93 -22.97
CA ALA A 312 -13.43 5.94 -23.99
C ALA A 312 -12.85 5.47 -25.34
N PRO A 313 -13.51 5.78 -26.46
CA PRO A 313 -12.94 5.49 -27.78
C PRO A 313 -11.63 6.26 -27.93
N LYS A 314 -10.57 5.56 -28.36
CA LYS A 314 -9.28 6.20 -28.66
C LYS A 314 -9.48 7.17 -29.82
N THR A 315 -9.59 8.46 -29.53
CA THR A 315 -9.54 9.49 -30.56
C THR A 315 -8.10 9.58 -31.07
N THR A 316 -7.85 9.04 -32.26
CA THR A 316 -6.71 9.44 -33.08
C THR A 316 -6.74 10.97 -33.23
N PRO A 317 -5.62 11.69 -33.02
CA PRO A 317 -5.59 13.12 -33.29
C PRO A 317 -5.65 13.32 -34.80
N THR A 318 -6.85 13.42 -35.35
CA THR A 318 -7.07 14.01 -36.67
C THR A 318 -6.83 15.50 -36.53
N SER A 319 -5.89 16.03 -37.32
CA SER A 319 -5.64 17.46 -37.48
C SER A 319 -6.97 18.22 -37.63
N ARG A 320 -7.32 19.05 -36.64
CA ARG A 320 -8.54 19.88 -36.72
C ARG A 320 -8.15 21.28 -37.22
N PRO A 321 -8.79 21.82 -38.25
CA PRO A 321 -8.65 23.23 -38.61
C PRO A 321 -9.26 24.11 -37.51
N SER A 322 -8.63 25.26 -37.29
CA SER A 322 -9.08 26.29 -36.34
C SER A 322 -10.56 26.62 -36.47
N GLY A 323 -11.29 26.44 -35.37
CA GLY A 323 -12.67 26.90 -35.22
C GLY A 323 -12.94 27.16 -33.75
N THR A 324 -13.11 28.43 -33.40
CA THR A 324 -13.39 28.94 -32.06
C THR A 324 -14.74 28.41 -31.58
N ALA A 325 -14.75 27.59 -30.53
CA ALA A 325 -15.97 27.17 -29.86
C ALA A 325 -15.81 27.29 -28.34
N THR A 326 -16.83 27.90 -27.74
CA THR A 326 -16.95 28.37 -26.36
C THR A 326 -16.97 27.22 -25.35
N ALA A 327 -16.39 27.46 -24.17
CA ALA A 327 -16.25 26.49 -23.08
C ALA A 327 -17.61 26.04 -22.50
N PRO A 328 -17.81 24.73 -22.22
CA PRO A 328 -18.94 24.27 -21.41
C PRO A 328 -18.73 24.61 -19.92
N ALA A 329 -19.83 24.95 -19.25
CA ALA A 329 -19.88 25.25 -17.82
C ALA A 329 -19.47 24.03 -16.96
N SER A 330 -18.67 24.30 -15.93
CA SER A 330 -18.26 23.34 -14.90
C SER A 330 -19.45 22.88 -14.04
N SER A 331 -19.69 21.58 -14.01
CA SER A 331 -20.53 20.93 -12.98
C SER A 331 -19.66 20.68 -11.73
N PRO A 332 -20.20 20.81 -10.50
CA PRO A 332 -19.37 20.79 -9.30
C PRO A 332 -18.93 19.36 -8.94
N ASN A 333 -17.63 19.12 -9.00
CA ASN A 333 -16.99 17.92 -8.47
C ASN A 333 -16.95 18.01 -6.94
N GLY A 334 -17.61 17.06 -6.25
CA GLY A 334 -17.54 16.86 -4.82
C GLY A 334 -16.27 16.13 -4.37
N GLN A 335 -15.10 16.70 -4.68
CA GLN A 335 -13.87 16.35 -3.96
C GLN A 335 -13.75 17.32 -2.77
N PRO A 336 -13.60 16.85 -1.52
CA PRO A 336 -13.16 17.75 -0.45
C PRO A 336 -11.79 18.29 -0.83
N GLN A 337 -11.67 19.62 -0.82
CA GLN A 337 -10.41 20.29 -1.05
C GLN A 337 -9.40 19.78 -0.02
N VAL A 338 -8.32 19.18 -0.49
CA VAL A 338 -7.11 19.02 0.31
C VAL A 338 -6.67 20.43 0.70
N SER A 339 -6.90 20.79 1.96
CA SER A 339 -6.36 21.99 2.54
C SER A 339 -4.84 21.93 2.37
N ALA A 340 -4.32 22.79 1.51
CA ALA A 340 -2.90 22.96 1.37
C ALA A 340 -2.35 23.45 2.71
N PHE A 341 -1.81 22.54 3.52
CA PHE A 341 -0.90 22.90 4.59
C PHE A 341 0.30 23.56 3.93
N VAL A 342 0.31 24.89 3.96
CA VAL A 342 1.48 25.70 3.67
C VAL A 342 2.49 25.40 4.76
N MET A 343 3.33 24.40 4.52
CA MET A 343 4.58 24.24 5.25
C MET A 343 5.44 25.45 4.91
N VAL A 344 5.38 26.47 5.77
CA VAL A 344 6.34 27.57 5.75
C VAL A 344 7.72 26.94 5.97
N PRO A 345 8.68 27.08 5.03
CA PRO A 345 9.98 26.46 5.20
C PRO A 345 10.71 27.18 6.33
N LEU A 346 11.09 26.41 7.36
CA LEU A 346 11.92 26.79 8.51
C LEU A 346 13.26 27.46 8.12
N MET A 347 13.61 27.42 6.82
CA MET A 347 14.80 28.03 6.23
C MET A 347 14.81 29.56 6.28
N ALA A 348 13.65 30.23 6.33
CA ALA A 348 13.59 31.69 6.45
C ALA A 348 14.00 32.19 7.84
N ALA A 349 13.71 31.40 8.90
CA ALA A 349 14.08 31.76 10.27
C ALA A 349 15.60 31.60 10.53
N LEU A 350 16.22 30.59 9.92
CA LEU A 350 17.67 30.35 10.05
C LEU A 350 18.51 31.45 9.37
N LEU A 351 18.04 32.01 8.25
CA LEU A 351 18.69 33.13 7.56
C LEU A 351 18.64 34.44 8.37
N VAL A 352 17.57 34.68 9.12
CA VAL A 352 17.44 35.87 9.98
C VAL A 352 18.31 35.75 11.23
N ILE A 353 18.48 34.55 11.80
CA ILE A 353 19.36 34.32 12.95
C ILE A 353 20.83 34.47 12.55
N TYR A 354 21.23 34.00 11.36
CA TYR A 354 22.61 34.16 10.85
C TYR A 354 22.98 35.61 10.50
N LEU A 355 21.98 36.47 10.27
CA LEU A 355 22.19 37.90 9.99
C LEU A 355 22.15 38.77 11.27
N LEU A 356 21.75 38.20 12.41
CA LEU A 356 21.61 38.91 13.69
C LEU A 356 22.64 38.48 14.75
N PHE A 357 23.54 37.53 14.43
CA PHE A 357 24.66 37.13 15.29
C PHE A 357 25.99 37.10 14.54
#